data_AF-A0A9E2AXW5-F1
#
_entry.id   AF-A0A9E2AXW5-F1
#
_cell.length_a   1.000
_cell.length_b   1.000
_cell.length_c   1.000
_cell.angle_alpha   90.00
_cell.angle_beta   90.00
_cell.angle_gamma   90.00
#
_symmetry.space_group_name_H-M   'P 1'
#
loop_
_entity.id
_entity.type
_entity.pdbx_description
1 polymer ?
#
loop_
_entity_poly.entity_id
_entity_poly.type
_entity_poly.pdbx_seq_one_letter_code
_entity_poly.pdbx_strand_id
1 'polypeptide(L)' 'SVLVKEGDSVTTNTEIGQVGNTGNTSEPHLHIHVERGGSPKTILNGKAVPFTIDDRFLIRGDVIN' A
#
# COMPACT_ATOMS: atom_id res chain seq x y z
N SER A 1 -1.15 5.90 11.73
CA SER A 1 -0.86 7.34 11.53
C SER A 1 -0.85 7.62 10.04
N VAL A 2 -1.36 8.77 9.59
CA VAL A 2 -1.28 9.24 8.19
C VAL A 2 -0.55 10.58 8.21
N LEU A 3 0.48 10.74 7.38
CA LEU A 3 1.38 11.91 7.41
C LEU A 3 1.22 12.84 6.20
N VAL A 4 0.35 12.49 5.26
CA VAL A 4 0.03 13.26 4.05
C VAL A 4 -1.44 13.64 4.00
N LYS A 5 -1.79 14.57 3.11
CA LYS A 5 -3.17 14.98 2.82
C LYS A 5 -3.46 14.92 1.32
N GLU A 6 -4.75 14.97 0.98
CA GLU A 6 -5.18 15.01 -0.42
C GLU A 6 -4.54 16.19 -1.17
N GLY A 7 -4.04 15.91 -2.37
CA GLY A 7 -3.35 16.88 -3.21
C GLY A 7 -1.84 16.99 -2.99
N ASP A 8 -1.29 16.37 -1.95
CA ASP A 8 0.16 16.33 -1.75
C ASP A 8 0.84 15.52 -2.88
N SER A 9 1.96 16.04 -3.38
CA SER A 9 2.87 15.28 -4.26
C SER A 9 3.89 14.54 -3.42
N VAL A 10 4.10 13.26 -3.70
CA VAL A 10 5.09 12.42 -3.01
C VAL A 10 6.12 11.90 -3.99
N THR A 11 7.33 11.63 -3.50
CA THR A 11 8.41 11.00 -4.27
C THR A 11 8.84 9.71 -3.60
N THR A 12 9.70 8.93 -4.26
CA THR A 12 10.37 7.79 -3.62
C THR A 12 11.02 8.23 -2.30
N ASN A 13 10.89 7.40 -1.26
CA ASN A 13 11.33 7.65 0.12
C ASN A 13 10.53 8.69 0.92
N THR A 14 9.44 9.24 0.38
CA THR A 14 8.53 10.06 1.20
C THR A 14 7.78 9.16 2.19
N GLU A 15 7.88 9.46 3.48
CA GLU A 15 7.08 8.77 4.51
C GLU A 15 5.63 9.27 4.44
N ILE A 16 4.68 8.36 4.23
CA ILE A 16 3.25 8.71 4.08
C ILE A 16 2.38 8.27 5.27
N GLY A 17 2.92 7.44 6.15
CA GLY A 17 2.18 6.89 7.27
C GLY A 17 2.92 5.76 7.97
N GLN A 18 2.28 5.23 9.01
CA GLN A 18 2.80 4.13 9.82
C GLN A 18 1.81 2.99 9.84
N VAL A 19 2.34 1.75 9.83
CA VAL A 19 1.55 0.52 9.99
C VAL A 19 0.70 0.61 11.25
N GLY A 20 -0.53 0.12 11.16
CA GLY A 20 -1.49 0.15 12.25
C GLY A 20 -2.34 -1.09 12.31
N ASN A 21 -3.34 -1.04 13.19
CA ASN A 21 -4.32 -2.11 13.40
C ASN A 21 -5.75 -1.54 13.45
N THR A 22 -6.01 -0.42 12.79
CA THR A 22 -7.33 0.20 12.74
C THR A 22 -8.23 -0.53 11.74
N GLY A 23 -9.54 -0.63 12.03
CA GLY A 23 -10.51 -1.36 11.20
C GLY A 23 -10.84 -2.74 11.78
N ASN A 24 -11.43 -3.61 10.96
CA ASN A 24 -11.77 -4.98 11.36
C ASN A 24 -10.64 -5.94 10.96
N THR A 25 -9.67 -6.12 11.86
CA THR A 25 -8.47 -6.94 11.63
C THR A 25 -8.01 -7.62 12.93
N SER A 26 -7.34 -8.77 12.78
CA SER A 26 -6.79 -9.55 13.90
C SER A 26 -5.37 -9.15 14.32
N GLU A 27 -4.60 -8.50 13.44
CA GLU A 27 -3.19 -8.20 13.70
C GLU A 27 -2.73 -6.90 12.98
N PRO A 28 -1.73 -6.18 13.52
CA PRO A 28 -1.14 -5.05 12.84
C PRO A 28 -0.51 -5.48 11.51
N HIS A 29 -0.91 -4.87 10.41
CA HIS A 29 -0.38 -5.18 9.09
C HIS A 29 -0.58 -4.03 8.10
N LEU A 30 0.15 -4.09 6.98
CA LEU A 30 0.00 -3.18 5.85
C LEU A 30 -0.71 -3.92 4.70
N HIS A 31 -1.86 -3.40 4.29
CA HIS A 31 -2.54 -3.84 3.06
C HIS A 31 -2.18 -2.90 1.91
N ILE A 32 -1.75 -3.45 0.77
CA ILE A 32 -1.33 -2.68 -0.41
C ILE A 32 -2.21 -3.08 -1.60
N HIS A 33 -2.78 -2.09 -2.28
CA HIS A 33 -3.48 -2.27 -3.56
C HIS A 33 -2.76 -1.47 -4.64
N VAL A 34 -2.33 -2.15 -5.71
CA VAL A 34 -1.57 -1.55 -6.82
C VAL A 34 -2.34 -1.70 -8.14
N GLU A 35 -2.65 -0.57 -8.76
CA GLU A 35 -3.37 -0.50 -10.03
C GLU A 35 -2.75 0.55 -10.96
N ARG A 36 -2.99 0.40 -12.26
CA ARG A 36 -2.64 1.39 -13.30
C ARG A 36 -3.91 2.00 -13.89
N GLY A 37 -3.94 3.32 -13.98
CA GLY A 37 -5.12 4.07 -14.41
C GLY A 37 -6.13 4.21 -13.27
N GLY A 38 -7.41 4.29 -13.61
CA GLY A 38 -8.47 4.54 -12.62
C GLY A 38 -8.64 6.03 -12.30
N SER A 39 -9.57 6.31 -11.39
CA SER A 39 -9.81 7.66 -10.87
C SER A 39 -9.65 7.66 -9.36
N PRO A 40 -9.02 8.69 -8.76
CA PRO A 40 -8.86 8.79 -7.30
C PRO A 40 -10.17 8.70 -6.52
N LYS A 41 -11.32 8.98 -7.16
CA LYS A 41 -12.64 9.00 -6.53
C LYS A 41 -13.37 7.66 -6.54
N THR A 42 -12.81 6.63 -7.19
CA THR A 42 -13.49 5.34 -7.39
C THR A 42 -12.50 4.21 -7.17
N ILE A 43 -12.84 3.31 -6.25
CA ILE A 43 -12.03 2.12 -5.96
C ILE A 43 -12.34 1.05 -7.03
N LEU A 44 -11.36 0.22 -7.39
CA LEU A 44 -11.49 -1.00 -8.21
C LEU A 44 -11.83 -0.77 -9.69
N ASN A 45 -11.52 0.39 -10.26
CA ASN A 45 -11.68 0.64 -11.70
C ASN A 45 -10.36 0.77 -12.46
N GLY A 46 -9.22 0.66 -11.78
CA GLY A 46 -7.91 0.54 -12.42
C GLY A 46 -7.64 -0.88 -12.92
N LYS A 47 -6.61 -1.03 -13.75
CA LYS A 47 -6.09 -2.35 -14.12
C LYS A 47 -5.12 -2.80 -13.03
N ALA A 48 -5.40 -3.94 -12.39
CA ALA A 48 -4.50 -4.52 -11.39
C ALA A 48 -3.09 -4.75 -11.96
N VAL A 49 -2.07 -4.42 -11.16
CA VAL A 49 -0.66 -4.58 -11.52
C VAL A 49 0.01 -5.47 -10.49
N PRO A 50 0.54 -6.65 -10.89
CA PRO A 50 1.40 -7.44 -10.04
C PRO A 50 2.65 -6.64 -9.67
N PHE A 51 3.09 -6.73 -8.42
CA PHE A 51 4.32 -6.10 -7.95
C PHE A 51 5.10 -7.07 -7.07
N THR A 52 6.40 -6.83 -6.99
CA THR A 52 7.33 -7.54 -6.11
C THR A 52 7.81 -6.61 -5.00
N ILE A 53 8.28 -7.22 -3.91
CA ILE A 53 9.06 -6.54 -2.87
C ILE A 53 10.42 -7.22 -2.90
N ASP A 54 11.47 -6.44 -3.14
CA ASP A 54 12.85 -6.95 -3.34
C ASP A 54 12.90 -8.13 -4.32
N ASP A 55 12.31 -7.94 -5.51
CA ASP A 55 12.24 -8.93 -6.59
C ASP A 55 11.53 -10.25 -6.23
N ARG A 56 10.75 -10.28 -5.14
CA ARG A 56 10.02 -11.46 -4.68
C ARG A 56 8.52 -11.22 -4.59
N PHE A 57 7.75 -12.28 -4.81
CA PHE A 57 6.36 -12.37 -4.37
C PHE A 57 6.34 -12.99 -2.97
N LEU A 58 6.13 -12.16 -1.95
CA LEU A 58 6.14 -12.63 -0.57
C LEU A 58 4.87 -13.42 -0.24
N ILE A 59 5.02 -14.47 0.56
CA ILE A 59 3.94 -15.22 1.16
C ILE A 59 4.02 -15.15 2.69
N ARG A 60 2.95 -15.58 3.39
CA ARG A 60 2.93 -15.61 4.85
C ARG A 60 4.12 -16.39 5.40
N GLY A 61 4.91 -15.74 6.27
CA GLY A 61 6.08 -16.33 6.91
C GLY A 61 7.41 -15.95 6.24
N ASP A 62 7.39 -15.32 5.06
CA ASP A 62 8.60 -14.75 4.49
C ASP A 62 9.14 -13.61 5.35
N VAL A 63 10.47 -13.59 5.49
CA VAL A 63 11.22 -12.50 6.13
C VAL A 63 12.10 -11.85 5.07
N ILE A 64 12.08 -10.52 5.03
CA ILE A 64 13.01 -9.69 4.27
C ILE A 64 14.02 -9.13 5.29
N ASN A 65 15.30 -9.21 4.96
CA ASN A 65 16.40 -8.71 5.78
C ASN A 65 16.94 -7.40 5.23
#